data_AF-A0A315CC32-F1
#
_entry.id   AF-A0A315CC32-F1
#
_cell.length_a   1.000
_cell.length_b   1.000
_cell.length_c   1.000
_cell.angle_alpha   90.00
_cell.angle_beta   90.00
_cell.angle_gamma   90.00
#
_symmetry.space_group_name_H-M   'P 1'
#
loop_
_entity.id
_entity.type
_entity.pdbx_description
1 polymer ?
#
loop_
_entity_poly.entity_id
_entity_poly.type
_entity_poly.pdbx_seq_one_letter_code
_entity_poly.pdbx_strand_id
1 'polypeptide(L)'
;MGRKVIVVGDPTDHGGRVISGSATQQINGKAIARLGDQVDCPQKGHGINAIVEGEPSMLINGIPVALEGHKTACGCTLLGTSAAEHG
;
A
#
# COMPACT_ATOMS: atom_id res chain seq x y z
N MET A 1 -9.99 -13.18 -9.59
CA MET A 1 -9.90 -11.71 -9.55
C MET A 1 -8.52 -11.35 -9.03
N GLY A 2 -7.75 -10.53 -9.74
CA GLY A 2 -6.41 -10.12 -9.30
C GLY A 2 -6.49 -9.15 -8.12
N ARG A 3 -5.51 -9.19 -7.21
CA ARG A 3 -5.39 -8.20 -6.13
C ARG A 3 -5.03 -6.86 -6.74
N LYS A 4 -5.62 -5.78 -6.22
CA LYS A 4 -5.33 -4.41 -6.66
C LYS A 4 -3.97 -3.95 -6.14
N VAL A 5 -3.29 -3.11 -6.91
CA VAL A 5 -2.06 -2.44 -6.47
C VAL A 5 -2.44 -1.31 -5.52
N ILE A 6 -1.74 -1.24 -4.39
CA ILE A 6 -1.93 -0.18 -3.41
C ILE A 6 -1.14 1.06 -3.82
N VAL A 7 -1.74 2.23 -3.67
CA VAL A 7 -1.14 3.54 -3.96
C VAL A 7 -1.30 4.49 -2.76
N VAL A 8 -0.55 5.58 -2.77
CA VAL A 8 -0.67 6.65 -1.78
C VAL A 8 -2.11 7.19 -1.74
N GLY A 9 -2.64 7.29 -0.52
CA GLY A 9 -4.01 7.69 -0.24
C GLY A 9 -5.01 6.53 -0.16
N ASP A 10 -4.62 5.28 -0.48
CA ASP A 10 -5.48 4.12 -0.23
C ASP A 10 -5.76 3.94 1.27
N PRO A 11 -6.99 3.59 1.65
CA PRO A 11 -7.37 3.41 3.05
C PRO A 11 -6.87 2.07 3.61
N THR A 12 -6.94 1.97 4.95
CA THR A 12 -6.75 0.71 5.68
C THR A 12 -8.02 0.35 6.45
N ASP A 13 -8.18 -0.92 6.81
CA ASP A 13 -9.32 -1.42 7.60
C ASP A 13 -9.41 -0.80 9.00
N HIS A 14 -8.31 -0.27 9.52
CA HIS A 14 -8.26 0.48 10.79
C HIS A 14 -8.72 1.94 10.66
N GLY A 15 -9.11 2.40 9.46
CA GLY A 15 -9.50 3.77 9.16
C GLY A 15 -8.31 4.70 8.87
N GLY A 16 -7.12 4.14 8.67
CA GLY A 16 -5.92 4.87 8.28
C GLY A 16 -5.76 4.99 6.77
N ARG A 17 -4.58 5.44 6.34
CA ARG A 17 -4.25 5.59 4.92
C ARG A 17 -2.77 5.42 4.63
N VAL A 18 -2.45 5.05 3.39
CA VAL A 18 -1.07 5.03 2.90
C VAL A 18 -0.59 6.45 2.63
N ILE A 19 0.61 6.79 3.10
CA ILE A 19 1.16 8.15 3.04
C ILE A 19 2.48 8.25 2.27
N SER A 20 3.13 7.13 1.93
CA SER A 20 4.35 7.08 1.13
C SER A 20 4.26 6.01 0.04
N GLY A 21 5.04 6.19 -1.02
CA GLY A 21 5.12 5.28 -2.16
C GLY A 21 6.39 5.49 -2.99
N SER A 22 6.43 4.87 -4.16
CA SER A 22 7.51 5.02 -5.14
C SER A 22 7.64 6.46 -5.66
N ALA A 23 8.87 6.96 -5.73
CA ALA A 23 9.16 8.26 -6.32
C ALA A 23 9.08 8.26 -7.86
N THR A 24 9.19 7.09 -8.48
CA THR A 24 9.38 6.95 -9.93
C THR A 24 8.21 6.29 -10.65
N GLN A 25 7.33 5.57 -9.94
CA GLN A 25 6.18 4.88 -10.53
C GLN A 25 4.89 5.25 -9.83
N GLN A 26 3.89 5.58 -10.64
CA GLN A 26 2.58 6.05 -10.19
C GLN A 26 1.49 5.40 -11.05
N ILE A 27 0.33 5.14 -10.45
CA ILE A 27 -0.89 4.72 -11.14
C ILE A 27 -1.90 5.84 -10.97
N ASN A 28 -2.46 6.34 -12.07
CA ASN A 28 -3.43 7.46 -12.05
C ASN A 28 -2.93 8.68 -11.26
N GLY A 29 -1.62 9.00 -11.35
CA GLY A 29 -1.01 10.11 -10.63
C GLY A 29 -0.81 9.89 -9.13
N LYS A 30 -0.98 8.65 -8.63
CA LYS A 30 -0.72 8.28 -7.24
C LYS A 30 0.48 7.34 -7.17
N ALA A 31 1.44 7.64 -6.30
CA ALA A 31 2.63 6.82 -6.09
C ALA A 31 2.27 5.41 -5.63
N ILE A 32 2.89 4.39 -6.23
CA ILE A 32 2.66 2.98 -5.89
C ILE A 32 3.31 2.66 -4.55
N ALA A 33 2.56 2.08 -3.62
CA ALA A 33 3.06 1.65 -2.33
C ALA A 33 3.84 0.35 -2.45
N ARG A 34 4.94 0.23 -1.70
CA ARG A 34 5.85 -0.91 -1.72
C ARG A 34 6.12 -1.39 -0.30
N LEU A 35 6.78 -2.53 -0.17
CA LEU A 35 7.30 -3.01 1.10
C LEU A 35 8.19 -1.93 1.74
N GLY A 36 7.91 -1.60 2.99
CA GLY A 36 8.59 -0.54 3.75
C GLY A 36 7.96 0.85 3.63
N ASP A 37 7.06 1.10 2.68
CA ASP A 37 6.34 2.38 2.61
C ASP A 37 5.42 2.58 3.82
N GLN A 38 5.13 3.83 4.15
CA GLN A 38 4.47 4.21 5.39
C GLN A 38 2.95 4.33 5.25
N VAL A 39 2.25 3.94 6.31
CA VAL A 39 0.83 4.19 6.55
C VAL A 39 0.66 5.03 7.81
N ASP A 40 -0.35 5.89 7.82
CA ASP A 40 -0.80 6.63 9.00
C ASP A 40 -2.05 5.94 9.57
N CYS A 41 -1.92 5.36 10.76
CA CYS A 41 -2.99 4.60 11.42
C CYS A 41 -3.54 5.37 12.64
N PRO A 42 -4.83 5.73 12.67
CA PRO A 42 -5.43 6.54 13.73
C PRO A 42 -5.69 5.77 15.04
N GLN A 43 -5.52 4.44 15.02
CA GLN A 43 -5.68 3.61 16.21
C GLN A 43 -4.64 3.97 17.28
N LYS A 44 -5.09 4.05 18.53
CA LYS A 44 -4.26 4.45 19.67
C LYS A 44 -3.07 3.51 19.82
N GLY A 45 -1.85 4.05 19.74
CA GLY A 45 -0.60 3.30 19.87
C GLY A 45 -0.05 2.72 18.56
N HIS A 46 -0.72 2.91 17.42
CA HIS A 46 -0.24 2.44 16.12
C HIS A 46 0.57 3.52 15.40
N GLY A 47 -0.03 4.70 15.19
CA GLY A 47 0.60 5.84 14.52
C GLY A 47 1.13 5.51 13.12
N ILE A 48 2.20 6.21 12.73
CA ILE A 48 2.88 5.97 11.46
C ILE A 48 3.68 4.67 11.55
N ASN A 49 3.40 3.73 10.65
CA ASN A 49 4.05 2.43 10.62
C ASN A 49 4.24 1.93 9.18
N ALA A 50 5.13 0.96 8.98
CA ALA A 50 5.52 0.48 7.65
C ALA A 50 4.63 -0.66 7.13
N ILE A 51 4.49 -0.75 5.82
CA ILE A 51 3.96 -1.93 5.12
C ILE A 51 4.99 -3.05 5.22
N VAL A 52 4.58 -4.24 5.69
CA VAL A 52 5.49 -5.37 5.95
C VAL A 52 5.31 -6.53 4.97
N GLU A 53 4.27 -6.48 4.14
CA GLU A 53 4.01 -7.48 3.11
C GLU A 53 4.03 -6.87 1.70
N GLY A 54 4.61 -7.60 0.75
CA GLY A 54 4.70 -7.21 -0.66
C GLY A 54 4.74 -8.42 -1.57
N GLU A 55 4.39 -8.24 -2.84
CA GLU A 55 4.36 -9.31 -3.83
C GLU A 55 5.76 -9.49 -4.43
N PRO A 56 6.45 -10.62 -4.15
CA PRO A 56 7.83 -10.82 -4.61
C PRO A 56 7.94 -10.90 -6.14
N SER A 57 6.85 -11.27 -6.83
CA SER A 57 6.82 -11.33 -8.30
C SER A 57 6.69 -9.96 -8.96
N MET A 58 6.30 -8.92 -8.21
CA MET A 58 6.11 -7.56 -8.70
C MET A 58 7.06 -6.61 -7.98
N LEU A 59 8.15 -6.25 -8.65
CA LEU A 59 9.21 -5.42 -8.09
C LEU A 59 9.24 -4.03 -8.74
N ILE A 60 9.28 -2.98 -7.92
CA ILE A 60 9.53 -1.61 -8.36
C ILE A 60 10.81 -1.13 -7.70
N ASN A 61 11.82 -0.84 -8.51
CA ASN A 61 13.18 -0.53 -8.04
C ASN A 61 13.75 -1.63 -7.14
N GLY A 62 13.45 -2.91 -7.44
CA GLY A 62 13.87 -4.05 -6.63
C GLY A 62 13.10 -4.26 -5.33
N ILE A 63 12.09 -3.43 -5.04
CA ILE A 63 11.27 -3.54 -3.83
C ILE A 63 9.89 -4.14 -4.19
N PRO A 64 9.41 -5.16 -3.45
CA PRO A 64 8.08 -5.75 -3.66
C PRO A 64 6.94 -4.73 -3.56
N VAL A 65 5.99 -4.79 -4.49
CA VAL A 65 4.80 -3.93 -4.52
C VAL A 65 3.79 -4.40 -3.47
N ALA A 66 3.15 -3.46 -2.78
CA ALA A 66 2.07 -3.75 -1.85
C ALA A 66 0.75 -3.96 -2.61
N LEU A 67 0.03 -5.04 -2.30
CA LEU A 67 -1.25 -5.38 -2.91
C LEU A 67 -2.38 -5.33 -1.88
N GLU A 68 -3.62 -5.26 -2.37
CA GLU A 68 -4.81 -5.37 -1.54
C GLU A 68 -4.78 -6.64 -0.69
N GLY A 69 -5.09 -6.47 0.60
CA GLY A 69 -5.03 -7.54 1.59
C GLY A 69 -3.68 -7.69 2.31
N HIS A 70 -2.62 -7.00 1.85
CA HIS A 70 -1.33 -7.02 2.55
C HIS A 70 -1.39 -6.25 3.87
N LYS A 71 -0.52 -6.62 4.80
CA LYS A 71 -0.46 -6.09 6.15
C LYS A 71 0.66 -5.09 6.38
N THR A 72 0.43 -4.29 7.41
CA THR A 72 1.40 -3.33 7.95
C THR A 72 1.90 -3.79 9.31
N ALA A 73 2.94 -3.12 9.83
CA ALA A 73 3.56 -3.45 11.11
C ALA A 73 2.58 -3.33 12.29
N CYS A 74 1.53 -2.51 12.18
CA CYS A 74 0.48 -2.43 13.20
C CYS A 74 -0.65 -3.46 13.01
N GLY A 75 -0.57 -4.32 11.99
CA GLY A 75 -1.51 -5.38 11.69
C GLY A 75 -2.70 -4.96 10.82
N CYS A 76 -2.81 -3.68 10.43
CA CYS A 76 -3.89 -3.24 9.54
C CYS A 76 -3.70 -3.79 8.13
N THR A 77 -4.82 -3.92 7.43
CA THR A 77 -4.93 -4.47 6.08
C THR A 77 -5.12 -3.33 5.09
N LEU A 78 -4.35 -3.35 4.00
CA LEU A 78 -4.43 -2.37 2.92
C LEU A 78 -5.65 -2.64 2.03
N LEU A 79 -6.41 -1.59 1.72
CA LEU A 79 -7.62 -1.65 0.91
C LEU A 79 -7.39 -0.90 -0.40
N GLY A 80 -7.42 -1.60 -1.53
CA GLY A 80 -7.15 -1.02 -2.85
C GLY A 80 -8.37 -0.30 -3.41
N THR A 81 -8.29 1.01 -3.59
CA THR A 81 -9.33 1.81 -4.28
C THR A 81 -9.00 1.99 -5.76
N SER A 82 -7.74 1.88 -6.13
CA SER A 82 -7.31 1.91 -7.52
C SER A 82 -7.62 0.57 -8.17
N ALA A 83 -8.74 0.53 -8.90
CA ALA A 83 -8.92 -0.55 -9.85
C ALA A 83 -7.84 -0.39 -10.92
N ALA A 84 -6.88 -1.32 -10.96
CA ALA A 84 -6.13 -1.58 -12.17
C ALA A 84 -7.10 -2.27 -13.15
N GLU A 85 -8.07 -1.53 -13.64
CA GLU A 85 -8.91 -1.96 -14.75
C GLU A 85 -8.07 -1.89 -16.02
N HIS A 86 -7.62 -3.06 -16.47
CA HIS A 86 -7.30 -3.29 -17.85
C HIS A 86 -8.62 -3.13 -18.62
N GLY A 87 -8.85 -1.93 -19.14
CA GLY A 87 -9.83 -1.69 -20.19
C GLY A 87 -9.36 -2.30 -21.50
#